data_AF-A0A2Z4PV88-F1
#
_entry.id   AF-A0A2Z4PV88-F1
#
_cell.length_a   1.000
_cell.length_b   1.000
_cell.length_c   1.000
_cell.angle_alpha   90.00
_cell.angle_beta   90.00
_cell.angle_gamma   90.00
#
_symmetry.space_group_name_H-M   'P 1'
#
loop_
_entity.id
_entity.type
_entity.pdbx_description
1 polymer ?
#
loop_
_entity_poly.entity_id
_entity_poly.type
_entity_poly.pdbx_seq_one_letter_code
_entity_poly.pdbx_strand_id
1 'polypeptide(L)'
;MKNTATSIKEQDLDGTLGLVDYFDEYEFHGNMPEDKLGYQKRSFFARQREYRIKIDTRNAIPTSYTLDVGDLNDIALITTTREFNDQLKIKLPDGSNA
;
A
#
# COMPACT_ATOMS: atom_id res chain seq x y z
N MET A 1 -1.75 -19.60 -6.50
CA MET A 1 -1.19 -18.66 -7.49
C MET A 1 -0.19 -17.79 -6.74
N LYS A 2 1.03 -17.63 -7.26
CA LYS A 2 2.08 -16.82 -6.63
C LYS A 2 1.65 -15.34 -6.65
N ASN A 3 1.73 -14.68 -5.51
CA ASN A 3 1.39 -13.27 -5.33
C ASN A 3 2.50 -12.54 -4.56
N THR A 4 2.36 -11.23 -4.34
CA THR A 4 3.40 -10.41 -3.71
C THR A 4 3.84 -10.97 -2.35
N ALA A 5 2.89 -11.24 -1.45
CA ALA A 5 3.19 -11.73 -0.09
C ALA A 5 3.85 -13.12 -0.09
N THR A 6 3.42 -14.02 -0.96
CA THR A 6 4.03 -15.36 -1.10
C THR A 6 5.42 -15.28 -1.73
N SER A 7 5.62 -14.40 -2.70
CA SER A 7 6.92 -14.19 -3.37
C SER A 7 8.02 -13.73 -2.41
N ILE A 8 7.68 -12.84 -1.47
CA ILE A 8 8.61 -12.38 -0.42
C ILE A 8 9.04 -13.56 0.45
N LYS A 9 8.07 -14.39 0.90
CA LYS A 9 8.34 -15.56 1.75
C LYS A 9 9.14 -16.64 1.03
N GLU A 10 8.84 -16.94 -0.23
CA GLU A 10 9.53 -17.96 -1.01
C GLU A 10 11.02 -17.62 -1.25
N GLN A 11 11.38 -16.34 -1.25
CA GLN A 11 12.76 -15.87 -1.36
C GLN A 11 13.46 -15.69 0.01
N ASP A 12 12.83 -16.14 1.10
CA ASP A 12 13.34 -15.98 2.47
C ASP A 12 13.61 -14.52 2.84
N LEU A 13 12.77 -13.59 2.37
CA LEU A 13 12.93 -12.17 2.66
C LEU A 13 11.99 -11.72 3.79
N ASP A 14 12.48 -10.80 4.60
CA ASP A 14 11.64 -10.06 5.54
C ASP A 14 11.03 -8.86 4.81
N GLY A 15 9.72 -8.69 4.93
CA GLY A 15 9.03 -7.62 4.23
C GLY A 15 7.68 -7.27 4.82
N THR A 16 7.27 -6.04 4.53
CA THR A 16 5.96 -5.50 4.93
C THR A 16 5.30 -4.87 3.71
N LEU A 17 3.98 -4.79 3.72
CA LEU A 17 3.18 -4.17 2.68
C LEU A 17 2.14 -3.28 3.34
N GLY A 18 1.85 -2.12 2.76
CA GLY A 18 0.92 -1.21 3.37
C GLY A 18 0.67 0.07 2.58
N LEU A 19 -0.45 0.70 2.92
CA LEU A 19 -0.78 2.02 2.44
C LEU A 19 0.11 3.08 3.10
N VAL A 20 0.37 4.14 2.36
CA VAL A 20 1.08 5.30 2.89
C VAL A 20 0.13 6.14 3.74
N ASP A 21 0.57 6.45 4.96
CA ASP A 21 -0.03 7.43 5.85
C ASP A 21 0.50 8.82 5.49
N TYR A 22 -0.42 9.76 5.24
CA TYR A 22 -0.07 11.12 4.88
C TYR A 22 -0.17 12.04 6.09
N PHE A 23 0.84 12.86 6.31
CA PHE A 23 0.89 13.81 7.41
C PHE A 23 1.06 15.23 6.89
N ASP A 24 0.47 16.20 7.57
CA ASP A 24 0.70 17.61 7.31
C ASP A 24 2.05 18.02 7.93
N GLU A 25 3.00 18.46 7.10
CA GLU A 25 4.32 18.90 7.57
C GLU A 25 4.30 20.15 8.46
N TYR A 26 3.21 20.93 8.45
CA TYR A 26 3.08 22.14 9.26
C TYR A 26 2.44 21.85 10.63
N GLU A 27 1.66 20.77 10.74
CA GLU A 27 1.02 20.35 12.00
C GLU A 27 1.78 19.24 12.72
N PHE A 28 2.51 18.40 11.98
CA PHE A 28 3.23 17.27 12.57
C PHE A 28 4.48 17.75 13.31
N HIS A 29 4.59 17.33 14.58
CA HIS A 29 5.75 17.58 15.42
C HIS A 29 6.15 16.28 16.13
N GLY A 30 7.46 15.98 16.16
CA GLY A 30 8.00 14.82 16.86
C GLY A 30 8.54 13.74 15.93
N ASN A 31 8.56 12.51 16.43
CA ASN A 31 9.15 11.36 15.73
C ASN A 31 8.06 10.49 15.10
N MET A 32 8.40 9.93 13.94
CA MET A 32 7.57 8.93 13.30
C MET A 32 7.69 7.57 14.01
N PRO A 33 6.60 6.80 14.12
CA PRO A 33 6.67 5.42 14.62
C PRO A 33 7.61 4.56 13.76
N GLU A 34 8.50 3.81 14.41
CA GLU A 34 9.51 3.00 13.72
C GLU A 34 8.90 1.92 12.82
N ASP A 35 7.80 1.32 13.26
CA ASP A 35 7.03 0.33 12.51
C ASP A 35 6.40 0.91 11.23
N LYS A 36 6.19 2.23 11.19
CA LYS A 36 5.64 2.97 10.05
C LYS A 36 6.71 3.63 9.17
N LEU A 37 7.99 3.49 9.51
CA LEU A 37 9.06 4.03 8.67
C LEU A 37 9.00 3.42 7.28
N GLY A 38 9.07 4.29 6.27
CA GLY A 38 8.87 3.91 4.87
C GLY A 38 7.41 3.90 4.42
N TYR A 39 6.43 4.11 5.31
CA TYR A 39 5.00 4.24 4.98
C TYR A 39 4.44 5.63 5.24
N GLN A 40 5.28 6.64 5.41
CA GLN A 40 4.83 8.01 5.65
C GLN A 40 5.27 8.93 4.53
N LYS A 41 4.41 9.91 4.20
CA LYS A 41 4.68 10.91 3.17
C LYS A 41 3.96 12.22 3.50
N ARG A 42 4.55 13.34 3.10
CA ARG A 42 3.90 14.66 3.24
C ARG A 42 2.58 14.70 2.48
N SER A 43 1.56 15.31 3.10
CA SER A 43 0.20 15.44 2.56
C SER A 43 0.19 16.19 1.22
N PHE A 44 1.19 17.04 0.97
CA PHE A 44 1.45 17.66 -0.35
C PHE A 44 1.45 16.64 -1.51
N PHE A 45 1.84 15.38 -1.26
CA PHE A 45 1.88 14.31 -2.26
C PHE A 45 0.68 13.35 -2.21
N ALA A 46 -0.39 13.69 -1.50
CA ALA A 46 -1.57 12.81 -1.30
C ALA A 46 -2.52 12.73 -2.50
N ARG A 47 -2.15 13.31 -3.65
CA ARG A 47 -3.00 13.33 -4.87
C ARG A 47 -3.36 11.94 -5.38
N GLN A 48 -2.47 10.97 -5.18
CA GLN A 48 -2.70 9.57 -5.47
C GLN A 48 -2.32 8.76 -4.24
N ARG A 49 -3.23 7.88 -3.83
CA ARG A 49 -3.03 6.98 -2.70
C ARG A 49 -1.95 5.96 -3.06
N GLU A 50 -0.87 5.96 -2.29
CA GLU A 50 0.31 5.12 -2.54
C GLU A 50 0.26 3.84 -1.69
N TYR A 51 0.61 2.71 -2.30
CA TYR A 51 0.81 1.44 -1.64
C TYR A 51 2.28 1.05 -1.79
N ARG A 52 2.93 0.65 -0.69
CA ARG A 52 4.36 0.34 -0.67
C ARG A 52 4.62 -1.10 -0.25
N ILE A 53 5.70 -1.63 -0.82
CA ILE A 53 6.31 -2.90 -0.44
C ILE A 53 7.70 -2.55 0.09
N LYS A 54 7.97 -2.89 1.35
CA LYS A 54 9.28 -2.70 1.98
C LYS A 54 9.90 -4.07 2.21
N ILE A 55 11.14 -4.25 1.76
CA ILE A 55 11.85 -5.52 1.79
C ILE A 55 13.22 -5.28 2.39
N ASP A 56 13.62 -6.11 3.34
CA ASP A 56 15.00 -6.22 3.78
C ASP A 56 15.69 -7.33 2.97
N THR A 57 16.59 -6.93 2.08
CA THR A 57 17.37 -7.86 1.27
C THR A 57 18.55 -8.46 2.05
N ARG A 58 18.86 -7.94 3.24
CA ARG A 58 19.99 -8.32 4.08
C ARG A 58 21.36 -8.19 3.37
N ASN A 59 21.40 -7.47 2.26
CA ASN A 59 22.61 -7.25 1.49
C ASN A 59 23.52 -6.26 2.22
N ALA A 60 24.75 -6.68 2.51
CA ALA A 60 25.76 -5.82 3.14
C ALA A 60 26.13 -4.60 2.29
N ILE A 61 26.02 -4.72 0.96
CA ILE A 61 26.28 -3.63 0.01
C ILE A 61 24.94 -3.26 -0.64
N PRO A 62 24.53 -1.98 -0.58
CA PRO A 62 23.33 -1.50 -1.28
C PRO A 62 23.49 -1.68 -2.79
N THR A 63 22.80 -2.67 -3.33
CA THR A 63 22.72 -2.95 -4.77
C THR A 63 21.26 -3.04 -5.20
N SER A 64 21.01 -2.84 -6.49
CA SER A 64 19.68 -3.03 -7.06
C SER A 64 19.22 -4.48 -6.80
N TYR A 65 17.99 -4.63 -6.32
CA TYR A 65 17.35 -5.93 -6.14
C TYR A 65 16.08 -6.01 -7.00
N THR A 66 15.94 -7.09 -7.77
CA THR A 66 14.76 -7.34 -8.60
C THR A 66 13.96 -8.47 -7.98
N LEU A 67 12.75 -8.17 -7.49
CA LEU A 67 11.80 -9.17 -6.99
C LEU A 67 10.78 -9.51 -8.08
N ASP A 68 10.65 -10.79 -8.41
CA ASP A 68 9.49 -11.29 -9.13
C ASP A 68 8.33 -11.51 -8.15
N VAL A 69 7.39 -10.57 -8.18
CA VAL A 69 6.22 -10.48 -7.28
C VAL A 69 5.04 -11.35 -7.71
N GLY A 70 5.06 -11.94 -8.90
CA GLY A 70 3.92 -12.67 -9.43
C GLY A 70 2.68 -11.79 -9.61
N ASP A 71 1.52 -12.33 -9.23
CA ASP A 71 0.23 -11.66 -9.33
C ASP A 71 0.02 -10.64 -8.18
N LEU A 72 -0.62 -9.51 -8.47
CA LEU A 72 -0.91 -8.44 -7.51
C LEU A 72 -2.31 -8.55 -6.88
N ASN A 73 -3.01 -9.67 -7.02
CA ASN A 73 -4.36 -9.90 -6.52
C ASN A 73 -4.49 -9.81 -4.99
N ASP A 74 -3.37 -9.80 -4.26
CA ASP A 74 -3.33 -9.53 -2.82
C ASP A 74 -3.35 -8.04 -2.46
N ILE A 75 -3.08 -7.16 -3.42
CA ILE A 75 -2.99 -5.70 -3.22
C ILE A 75 -3.90 -4.91 -4.17
N ALA A 76 -4.36 -5.52 -5.25
CA ALA A 76 -5.18 -4.90 -6.29
C ALA A 76 -6.24 -5.88 -6.79
N LEU A 77 -7.33 -5.33 -7.31
CA LEU A 77 -8.41 -6.06 -7.98
C LEU A 77 -8.51 -5.56 -9.41
N ILE A 78 -8.62 -6.48 -10.36
CA ILE A 78 -9.06 -6.15 -11.72
C ILE A 78 -10.58 -6.04 -11.69
N THR A 79 -11.10 -4.85 -12.00
CA THR A 79 -12.54 -4.58 -12.05
C THR A 79 -12.84 -3.64 -13.20
N THR A 80 -14.01 -3.79 -13.80
CA THR A 80 -14.55 -2.83 -14.76
C THR A 80 -15.18 -1.65 -14.04
N THR A 81 -15.30 -0.52 -14.74
CA THR A 81 -16.05 0.65 -14.25
C THR A 81 -17.50 0.29 -13.89
N ARG A 82 -18.13 -0.62 -14.66
CA ARG A 82 -19.49 -1.08 -14.39
C ARG A 82 -19.56 -1.81 -13.04
N GLU A 83 -18.73 -2.82 -12.84
CA GLU A 83 -18.69 -3.59 -11.58
C GLU A 83 -18.37 -2.70 -10.38
N PHE A 84 -17.47 -1.74 -10.55
CA PHE A 84 -17.17 -0.76 -9.51
C PHE A 84 -18.40 0.12 -9.16
N ASN A 85 -19.07 0.67 -10.18
CA ASN A 85 -20.25 1.50 -9.99
C ASN A 85 -21.42 0.72 -9.35
N ASP A 86 -21.61 -0.56 -9.72
CA ASP A 86 -22.64 -1.42 -9.15
C ASP A 86 -22.41 -1.69 -7.65
N GLN A 87 -21.16 -1.59 -7.17
CA GLN A 87 -20.79 -1.71 -5.76
C GLN A 87 -20.91 -0.39 -4.97
N LEU A 88 -20.91 0.75 -5.66
CA LEU A 88 -20.94 2.07 -5.03
C LEU A 88 -22.36 2.43 -4.54
N LYS A 89 -22.75 1.90 -3.38
CA LYS A 89 -24.05 2.18 -2.76
C LYS A 89 -23.96 3.37 -1.81
N ILE A 90 -24.51 4.50 -2.22
CA ILE A 90 -24.63 5.68 -1.36
C ILE A 90 -25.97 5.59 -0.62
N LYS A 91 -25.91 5.40 0.69
CA LYS A 91 -27.09 5.50 1.56
C LYS A 91 -27.17 6.91 2.14
N LEU A 92 -28.32 7.53 2.00
CA LEU A 92 -28.64 8.79 2.65
C LEU A 92 -28.93 8.55 4.14
N PRO A 93 -28.85 9.60 4.99
CA PRO A 93 -29.10 9.49 6.42
C PRO A 93 -30.49 8.94 6.79
N ASP A 94 -31.47 9.10 5.90
CA ASP A 94 -32.83 8.58 6.04
C ASP A 94 -32.98 7.10 5.61
N GLY A 95 -31.88 6.46 5.20
CA GLY A 95 -31.85 5.07 4.75
C GLY A 95 -32.26 4.85 3.29
N SER A 96 -32.63 5.91 2.56
CA SER A 96 -32.85 5.83 1.11
C SER A 96 -31.52 5.75 0.35
N ASN A 97 -31.57 5.32 -0.92
CA ASN A 97 -30.39 5.27 -1.79
C ASN A 97 -30.41 6.48 -2.74
N ALA A 98 -29.24 7.06 -2.99
CA ALA A 98 -29.05 8.09 -4.01
C ALA A 98 -28.92 7.47 -5.42
#